data_AF-A0A5Q0CCM1-F1
#
_entry.id   AF-A0A5Q0CCM1-F1
#
_cell.length_a   1.000
_cell.length_b   1.000
_cell.length_c   1.000
_cell.angle_alpha   90.00
_cell.angle_beta   90.00
_cell.angle_gamma   90.00
#
_symmetry.space_group_name_H-M   'P 1'
#
loop_
_entity.id
_entity.type
_entity.pdbx_description
1 polymer ?
#
loop_
_entity_poly.entity_id
_entity_poly.type
_entity_poly.pdbx_seq_one_letter_code
_entity_poly.pdbx_strand_id
1 'polypeptide(L)'
;MTQREFINEHDHRSSTDLFRAAKIAFAAHAGQTDKAGEPYFAHCKRVADALTENDQRIVAFLHDVVEKGSGWSLDRLEHEGFSSAIVAAVDALTMRPGEDDDDFVVRAATNRLARPVKVADLEDNLEQAERAVEDPSKFQRGLKIVAKIRAGRH
;
A
#
# COMPACT_ATOMS: atom_id res chain seq x y z
N MET A 1 -19.55 -22.02 -33.98
CA MET A 1 -18.67 -20.85 -33.77
C MET A 1 -18.37 -20.79 -32.29
N THR A 2 -17.14 -21.14 -31.92
CA THR A 2 -16.68 -21.30 -30.54
C THR A 2 -16.51 -19.95 -29.88
N GLN A 3 -17.24 -19.75 -28.77
CA GLN A 3 -17.12 -18.62 -27.87
C GLN A 3 -15.92 -18.89 -26.95
N ARG A 4 -14.72 -18.41 -27.32
CA ARG A 4 -13.55 -18.35 -26.43
C ARG A 4 -12.70 -17.13 -26.76
N GLU A 5 -12.08 -16.60 -25.70
CA GLU A 5 -10.91 -15.71 -25.68
C GLU A 5 -11.16 -14.19 -25.65
N PHE A 6 -11.44 -13.67 -24.46
CA PHE A 6 -10.92 -12.37 -24.00
C PHE A 6 -10.73 -12.40 -22.47
N ILE A 7 -9.96 -13.37 -21.97
CA ILE A 7 -9.32 -13.19 -20.66
C ILE A 7 -7.99 -12.51 -21.01
N ASN A 8 -7.94 -11.19 -20.82
CA ASN A 8 -6.78 -10.38 -21.15
C ASN A 8 -5.57 -10.92 -20.37
N GLU A 9 -4.47 -11.30 -21.02
CA GLU A 9 -3.27 -11.84 -20.35
C GLU A 9 -2.75 -10.90 -19.24
N HIS A 10 -2.96 -9.60 -19.43
CA HIS A 10 -2.69 -8.55 -18.45
C HIS A 10 -3.47 -8.74 -17.14
N ASP A 11 -4.74 -9.14 -17.23
CA ASP A 11 -5.64 -9.33 -16.08
C ASP A 11 -5.32 -10.63 -15.33
N HIS A 12 -4.89 -11.66 -16.05
CA HIS A 12 -4.46 -12.94 -15.46
C HIS A 12 -3.12 -12.81 -14.72
N ARG A 13 -2.19 -12.01 -15.27
CA ARG A 13 -0.92 -11.68 -14.61
C ARG A 13 -1.16 -10.86 -13.34
N SER A 14 -1.98 -9.82 -13.43
CA SER A 14 -2.31 -8.96 -12.28
C SER A 14 -3.00 -9.73 -11.14
N SER A 15 -3.90 -10.67 -11.45
CA SER A 15 -4.51 -11.55 -10.44
C SER A 15 -3.50 -12.50 -9.77
N THR A 16 -2.54 -13.03 -10.53
CA THR A 16 -1.46 -13.87 -9.99
C THR A 16 -0.53 -13.05 -9.09
N ASP A 17 -0.17 -11.84 -9.51
CA ASP A 17 0.69 -10.93 -8.75
C ASP A 17 -0.01 -10.43 -7.48
N LEU A 18 -1.32 -10.23 -7.51
CA LEU A 18 -2.12 -9.92 -6.31
C LEU A 18 -2.06 -11.03 -5.27
N PHE A 19 -2.24 -12.28 -5.69
CA PHE A 19 -2.11 -13.42 -4.79
C PHE A 19 -0.68 -13.55 -4.25
N ARG A 20 0.34 -13.31 -5.09
CA ARG A 20 1.75 -13.31 -4.65
C ARG A 20 2.01 -12.22 -3.61
N ALA A 21 1.54 -11.00 -3.85
CA ALA A 21 1.69 -9.86 -2.94
C ALA A 21 1.03 -10.14 -1.58
N ALA A 22 -0.19 -10.68 -1.57
CA ALA A 22 -0.86 -11.07 -0.33
C ALA A 22 -0.08 -12.14 0.46
N LYS A 23 0.48 -13.15 -0.22
CA LYS A 23 1.32 -14.16 0.42
C LYS A 23 2.60 -13.58 1.01
N ILE A 24 3.24 -12.67 0.28
CA ILE A 24 4.45 -11.97 0.73
C ILE A 24 4.14 -11.15 1.97
N ALA A 25 3.08 -10.35 1.95
CA ALA A 25 2.65 -9.55 3.10
C ALA A 25 2.34 -10.43 4.32
N PHE A 26 1.60 -11.52 4.12
CA PHE A 26 1.30 -12.47 5.20
C PHE A 26 2.56 -13.07 5.84
N ALA A 27 3.53 -13.47 5.02
CA ALA A 27 4.78 -14.05 5.49
C ALA A 27 5.70 -13.00 6.14
N ALA A 28 5.79 -11.81 5.56
CA ALA A 28 6.64 -10.71 6.04
C ALA A 28 6.22 -10.21 7.41
N HIS A 29 4.90 -10.19 7.67
CA HIS A 29 4.30 -9.74 8.91
C HIS A 29 3.89 -10.90 9.84
N ALA A 30 4.37 -12.13 9.58
CA ALA A 30 4.06 -13.28 10.39
C ALA A 30 4.56 -13.10 11.83
N GLY A 31 3.64 -13.16 12.80
CA GLY A 31 3.94 -12.94 14.22
C GLY A 31 4.02 -11.47 14.63
N GLN A 32 3.84 -10.52 13.69
CA GLN A 32 3.70 -9.11 13.99
C GLN A 32 2.24 -8.79 14.35
N THR A 33 2.05 -8.11 15.47
CA THR A 33 0.76 -7.53 15.85
C THR A 33 0.77 -6.03 15.59
N ASP A 34 -0.40 -5.48 15.26
CA ASP A 34 -0.62 -4.04 15.30
C ASP A 34 -0.77 -3.55 16.76
N LYS A 35 -1.05 -2.26 16.91
CA LYS A 35 -1.23 -1.62 18.22
C LYS A 35 -2.45 -2.14 19.00
N ALA A 36 -3.44 -2.71 18.31
CA ALA A 36 -4.64 -3.27 18.92
C ALA A 36 -4.46 -4.75 19.31
N GLY A 37 -3.29 -5.34 19.02
CA GLY A 37 -3.01 -6.76 19.25
C GLY A 37 -3.51 -7.68 18.13
N GLU A 38 -4.04 -7.12 17.04
CA GLU A 38 -4.50 -7.87 15.88
C GLU A 38 -3.31 -8.20 14.96
N PRO A 39 -3.38 -9.28 14.17
CA PRO A 39 -2.34 -9.58 13.19
C PRO A 39 -2.14 -8.42 12.22
N TYR A 40 -0.90 -7.96 12.05
CA TYR A 40 -0.60 -6.79 11.22
C TYR A 40 -1.08 -6.95 9.77
N PHE A 41 -1.12 -8.18 9.26
CA PHE A 41 -1.69 -8.50 7.96
C PHE A 41 -3.15 -8.04 7.78
N ALA A 42 -3.94 -7.94 8.87
CA ALA A 42 -5.30 -7.44 8.82
C ALA A 42 -5.37 -5.98 8.35
N HIS A 43 -4.41 -5.15 8.76
CA HIS A 43 -4.26 -3.78 8.25
C HIS A 43 -4.01 -3.78 6.74
N CYS A 44 -2.99 -4.53 6.27
CA CYS A 44 -2.68 -4.62 4.83
C CYS A 44 -3.90 -5.06 4.01
N LYS A 45 -4.70 -5.98 4.56
CA LYS A 45 -5.95 -6.44 3.93
C LYS A 45 -7.02 -5.35 3.87
N ARG A 46 -7.25 -4.58 4.95
CA ARG A 46 -8.25 -3.48 4.95
C ARG A 46 -7.88 -2.40 3.94
N VAL A 47 -6.60 -2.02 3.87
CA VAL A 47 -6.10 -1.06 2.87
C VAL A 47 -6.29 -1.60 1.45
N ALA A 48 -6.00 -2.88 1.20
CA ALA A 48 -6.20 -3.48 -0.12
C ALA A 48 -7.69 -3.65 -0.49
N ASP A 49 -8.58 -3.90 0.46
CA ASP A 49 -10.02 -4.05 0.21
C ASP A 49 -10.71 -2.72 -0.08
N ALA A 50 -10.13 -1.59 0.35
CA ALA A 50 -10.60 -0.24 0.04
C ALA A 50 -10.32 0.19 -1.42
N LEU A 51 -9.57 -0.62 -2.18
CA LEU A 51 -9.09 -0.28 -3.52
C LEU A 51 -9.71 -1.21 -4.57
N THR A 52 -9.99 -0.68 -5.76
CA THR A 52 -10.63 -1.43 -6.86
C THR A 52 -9.62 -2.02 -7.83
N GLU A 53 -8.58 -1.27 -8.18
CA GLU A 53 -7.62 -1.66 -9.21
C GLU A 53 -6.58 -2.64 -8.66
N ASN A 54 -6.35 -3.76 -9.36
CA ASN A 54 -5.44 -4.81 -8.88
C ASN A 54 -4.02 -4.31 -8.60
N ASP A 55 -3.47 -3.41 -9.43
CA ASP A 55 -2.15 -2.84 -9.19
C ASP A 55 -2.09 -2.01 -7.89
N GLN A 56 -3.17 -1.29 -7.56
CA GLN A 56 -3.26 -0.57 -6.29
C GLN A 56 -3.34 -1.54 -5.13
N ARG A 57 -4.10 -2.64 -5.28
CA ARG A 57 -4.24 -3.69 -4.26
C ARG A 57 -2.93 -4.45 -4.03
N ILE A 58 -2.18 -4.72 -5.09
CA ILE A 58 -0.82 -5.30 -5.02
C ILE A 58 0.07 -4.37 -4.18
N VAL A 59 0.12 -3.08 -4.51
CA VAL A 59 0.92 -2.10 -3.77
C VAL A 59 0.45 -1.99 -2.32
N ALA A 60 -0.86 -2.02 -2.07
CA ALA A 60 -1.42 -2.01 -0.71
C ALA A 60 -0.99 -3.21 0.14
N PHE A 61 -0.89 -4.41 -0.42
CA PHE A 61 -0.33 -5.53 0.33
C PHE A 61 1.17 -5.34 0.64
N LEU A 62 1.91 -4.70 -0.26
CA LEU A 62 3.38 -4.56 -0.16
C LEU A 62 3.84 -3.29 0.56
N HIS A 63 2.96 -2.32 0.83
CA HIS A 63 3.36 -0.96 1.19
C HIS A 63 4.23 -0.87 2.45
N ASP A 64 4.03 -1.75 3.43
CA ASP A 64 4.81 -1.83 4.66
C ASP A 64 5.83 -2.98 4.69
N VAL A 65 5.86 -3.81 3.65
CA VAL A 65 6.70 -5.03 3.63
C VAL A 65 8.18 -4.66 3.67
N VAL A 66 8.60 -3.63 2.95
CA VAL A 66 10.01 -3.19 2.95
C VAL A 66 10.39 -2.49 4.25
N GLU A 67 9.47 -1.77 4.87
CA GLU A 67 9.73 -1.01 6.10
C GLU A 67 9.73 -1.90 7.35
N LYS A 68 8.80 -2.87 7.42
CA LYS A 68 8.51 -3.64 8.64
C LYS A 68 8.72 -5.15 8.48
N GLY A 69 8.80 -5.64 7.25
CA GLY A 69 9.06 -7.04 6.95
C GLY A 69 10.54 -7.36 7.02
N SER A 70 10.93 -8.25 7.93
CA SER A 70 12.33 -8.67 8.05
C SER A 70 12.83 -9.34 6.77
N GLY A 71 13.98 -8.88 6.27
CA GLY A 71 14.64 -9.45 5.09
C GLY A 71 14.00 -9.05 3.74
N TRP A 72 13.12 -8.06 3.72
CA TRP A 72 12.55 -7.51 2.49
C TRP A 72 13.25 -6.22 2.05
N SER A 73 13.46 -6.10 0.75
CA SER A 73 14.03 -4.91 0.10
C SER A 73 13.32 -4.67 -1.23
N LEU A 74 13.49 -3.48 -1.80
CA LEU A 74 12.95 -3.16 -3.13
C LEU A 74 13.54 -4.08 -4.21
N ASP A 75 14.85 -4.34 -4.18
CA ASP A 75 15.52 -5.28 -5.11
C ASP A 75 14.93 -6.69 -5.01
N ARG A 76 14.56 -7.12 -3.79
CA ARG A 76 13.94 -8.42 -3.60
C ARG A 76 12.55 -8.46 -4.23
N LEU A 77 11.76 -7.39 -4.12
CA LEU A 77 10.45 -7.30 -4.80
C LEU A 77 10.60 -7.34 -6.32
N GLU A 78 11.62 -6.70 -6.88
CA GLU A 78 11.92 -6.83 -8.32
C GLU A 78 12.26 -8.27 -8.70
N HIS A 79 13.08 -8.97 -7.91
CA HIS A 79 13.40 -10.38 -8.14
C HIS A 79 12.20 -11.33 -7.98
N GLU A 80 11.20 -10.99 -7.16
CA GLU A 80 9.91 -11.71 -7.09
C GLU A 80 9.03 -11.47 -8.34
N GLY A 81 9.48 -10.64 -9.28
CA GLY A 81 8.86 -10.42 -10.58
C GLY A 81 7.83 -9.31 -10.62
N PHE A 82 7.75 -8.45 -9.59
CA PHE A 82 6.87 -7.27 -9.63
C PHE A 82 7.38 -6.25 -10.65
N SER A 83 6.44 -5.56 -11.30
CA SER A 83 6.79 -4.53 -12.29
C SER A 83 7.49 -3.33 -11.62
N SER A 84 8.30 -2.61 -12.40
CA SER A 84 8.96 -1.39 -11.93
C SER A 84 7.97 -0.33 -11.44
N ALA A 85 6.76 -0.30 -11.99
CA ALA A 85 5.70 0.60 -11.53
C ALA A 85 5.22 0.25 -10.11
N ILE A 86 5.05 -1.04 -9.80
CA ILE A 86 4.70 -1.52 -8.46
C ILE A 86 5.83 -1.20 -7.49
N VAL A 87 7.07 -1.54 -7.83
CA VAL A 87 8.23 -1.32 -6.95
C VAL A 87 8.46 0.17 -6.69
N ALA A 88 8.35 1.02 -7.70
CA ALA A 88 8.44 2.47 -7.53
C ALA A 88 7.30 3.05 -6.67
N ALA A 89 6.12 2.42 -6.67
CA ALA A 89 5.03 2.81 -5.78
C ALA A 89 5.28 2.36 -4.33
N VAL A 90 5.84 1.16 -4.13
CA VAL A 90 6.25 0.68 -2.80
C VAL A 90 7.39 1.54 -2.23
N ASP A 91 8.39 1.91 -3.03
CA ASP A 91 9.44 2.87 -2.62
C ASP A 91 8.84 4.21 -2.20
N ALA A 92 7.87 4.72 -2.98
CA ALA A 92 7.17 5.96 -2.64
C ALA A 92 6.41 5.87 -1.30
N LEU A 93 5.99 4.67 -0.89
CA LEU A 93 5.27 4.40 0.36
C LEU A 93 6.18 3.93 1.51
N THR A 94 7.47 3.73 1.27
CA THR A 94 8.44 3.37 2.31
C THR A 94 9.05 4.66 2.87
N MET A 95 8.93 4.89 4.18
CA MET A 95 9.47 6.10 4.80
C MET A 95 11.01 6.05 4.84
N ARG A 96 11.66 7.17 4.55
CA ARG A 96 13.13 7.24 4.56
C ARG A 96 13.66 7.59 5.95
N PRO A 97 14.86 7.11 6.34
CA PRO A 97 15.47 7.52 7.59
C PRO A 97 15.68 9.04 7.65
N GLY A 98 15.07 9.68 8.66
CA GLY A 98 15.18 11.13 8.87
C GLY A 98 14.26 12.00 7.99
N GLU A 99 13.34 11.39 7.24
CA GLU A 99 12.32 12.12 6.47
C GLU A 99 11.19 12.65 7.39
N ASP A 100 10.72 13.87 7.14
CA ASP A 100 9.55 14.42 7.83
C ASP A 100 8.27 13.71 7.36
N ASP A 101 7.32 13.54 8.28
CA ASP A 101 6.03 12.90 7.98
C ASP A 101 5.28 13.57 6.81
N ASP A 102 5.33 14.89 6.70
CA ASP A 102 4.66 15.60 5.59
C ASP A 102 5.39 15.40 4.27
N ASP A 103 6.72 15.45 4.29
CA ASP A 103 7.54 15.22 3.09
C ASP A 103 7.33 13.80 2.55
N PHE A 104 7.23 12.83 3.46
CA PHE A 104 6.84 11.46 3.14
C PHE A 104 5.45 11.40 2.48
N VAL A 105 4.44 12.03 3.09
CA VAL A 105 3.08 12.04 2.53
C VAL A 105 3.05 12.73 1.16
N VAL A 106 3.77 13.83 0.98
CA VAL A 106 3.90 14.52 -0.32
C VAL A 106 4.54 13.59 -1.34
N ARG A 107 5.67 12.95 -1.02
CA ARG A 107 6.37 12.02 -1.91
C ARG A 107 5.47 10.86 -2.33
N ALA A 108 4.85 10.17 -1.38
CA ALA A 108 3.90 9.10 -1.65
C ALA A 108 2.75 9.57 -2.56
N ALA A 109 2.18 10.76 -2.28
CA ALA A 109 1.05 11.31 -3.02
C ALA A 109 1.42 11.85 -4.41
N THR A 110 2.68 12.13 -4.72
CA THR A 110 3.09 12.53 -6.07
C THR A 110 3.06 11.35 -7.04
N ASN A 111 3.42 10.15 -6.59
CA ASN A 111 3.28 8.91 -7.36
C ASN A 111 1.80 8.58 -7.64
N ARG A 112 1.44 8.30 -8.89
CA ARG A 112 0.03 8.06 -9.29
C ARG A 112 -0.53 6.76 -8.73
N LEU A 113 0.29 5.73 -8.62
CA LEU A 113 -0.12 4.41 -8.13
C LEU A 113 -0.10 4.33 -6.60
N ALA A 114 0.88 4.98 -5.96
CA ALA A 114 0.99 5.01 -4.50
C ALA A 114 -0.03 5.94 -3.83
N ARG A 115 -0.46 7.02 -4.49
CA ARG A 115 -1.43 7.96 -3.90
C ARG A 115 -2.73 7.33 -3.39
N PRO A 116 -3.50 6.56 -4.18
CA PRO A 116 -4.74 5.96 -3.67
C PRO A 116 -4.47 5.01 -2.50
N VAL A 117 -3.36 4.29 -2.53
CA VAL A 117 -2.91 3.44 -1.40
C VAL A 117 -2.60 4.29 -0.17
N LYS A 118 -1.91 5.43 -0.32
CA LYS A 118 -1.61 6.31 0.80
C LYS A 118 -2.87 6.90 1.44
N VAL A 119 -3.89 7.20 0.63
CA VAL A 119 -5.19 7.66 1.16
C VAL A 119 -5.84 6.55 1.98
N ALA A 120 -5.95 5.33 1.42
CA ALA A 120 -6.54 4.19 2.12
C ALA A 120 -5.80 3.84 3.42
N ASP A 121 -4.46 3.90 3.42
CA ASP A 121 -3.62 3.73 4.61
C ASP A 121 -3.90 4.80 5.68
N LEU A 122 -3.95 6.08 5.29
CA LEU A 122 -4.27 7.17 6.22
C LEU A 122 -5.69 7.08 6.77
N GLU A 123 -6.66 6.65 5.96
CA GLU A 123 -8.05 6.44 6.37
C GLU A 123 -8.18 5.26 7.34
N ASP A 124 -7.53 4.12 7.08
CA ASP A 124 -7.51 2.98 8.00
C ASP A 124 -6.88 3.37 9.34
N ASN A 125 -5.70 4.01 9.30
CA ASN A 125 -5.01 4.44 10.51
C ASN A 125 -5.82 5.48 11.31
N LEU A 126 -6.53 6.38 10.64
CA LEU A 126 -7.45 7.32 11.29
C LEU A 126 -8.56 6.58 12.03
N GLU A 127 -9.22 5.63 11.37
CA GLU A 127 -10.29 4.84 11.99
C GLU A 127 -9.78 4.00 13.16
N GLN A 128 -8.60 3.37 13.04
CA GLN A 128 -7.99 2.61 14.13
C GLN A 128 -7.63 3.52 15.31
N ALA A 129 -7.07 4.71 15.07
CA ALA A 129 -6.73 5.66 16.12
C ALA A 129 -7.98 6.15 16.86
N GLU A 130 -9.07 6.44 16.15
CA GLU A 130 -10.34 6.85 16.74
C GLU A 130 -10.95 5.73 17.61
N ARG A 131 -10.92 4.47 17.14
CA ARG A 131 -11.39 3.31 17.91
C ARG A 131 -10.54 3.06 19.15
N ALA A 132 -9.23 3.29 19.07
CA ALA A 132 -8.29 3.14 20.18
C ALA A 132 -8.24 4.36 21.12
N VAL A 133 -8.94 5.45 20.79
CA VAL A 133 -8.89 6.74 21.53
C VAL A 133 -7.46 7.32 21.56
N GLU A 134 -6.71 7.13 20.47
CA GLU A 134 -5.40 7.75 20.21
C GLU A 134 -5.57 9.11 19.49
N ASP A 135 -4.54 9.96 19.49
CA ASP A 135 -4.57 11.24 18.76
C ASP A 135 -4.53 11.01 17.23
N PRO A 136 -5.60 11.38 16.48
CA PRO A 136 -5.67 11.17 15.05
C PRO A 136 -5.02 12.29 14.21
N SER A 137 -4.47 13.32 14.85
CA SER A 137 -4.04 14.57 14.19
C SER A 137 -3.05 14.34 13.04
N LYS A 138 -2.14 13.37 13.19
CA LYS A 138 -1.18 12.98 12.14
C LYS A 138 -1.89 12.50 10.87
N PHE A 139 -2.88 11.62 11.00
CA PHE A 139 -3.59 11.04 9.85
C PHE A 139 -4.48 12.08 9.17
N GLN A 140 -5.15 12.92 9.95
CA GLN A 140 -5.95 14.04 9.44
C GLN A 140 -5.07 15.06 8.68
N ARG A 141 -3.87 15.37 9.19
CA ARG A 141 -2.89 16.22 8.50
C ARG A 141 -2.47 15.61 7.17
N GLY A 142 -2.13 14.31 7.16
CA GLY A 142 -1.80 13.57 5.95
C GLY A 142 -2.90 13.66 4.88
N LEU A 143 -4.15 13.40 5.25
CA LEU A 143 -5.30 13.47 4.32
C LEU A 143 -5.47 14.87 3.72
N LYS A 144 -5.28 15.92 4.52
CA LYS A 144 -5.32 17.32 4.05
C LYS A 144 -4.22 17.61 3.02
N ILE A 145 -3.01 17.07 3.22
CA ILE A 145 -1.89 17.21 2.28
C ILE A 145 -2.24 16.54 0.96
N VAL A 146 -2.68 15.28 0.99
CA VAL A 146 -3.04 14.55 -0.24
C VAL A 146 -4.15 15.27 -1.01
N ALA A 147 -5.16 15.81 -0.32
CA ALA A 147 -6.25 16.57 -0.93
C ALA A 147 -5.74 17.83 -1.67
N LYS A 148 -4.80 18.58 -1.07
CA LYS A 148 -4.18 19.76 -1.72
C LYS A 148 -3.42 19.39 -3.00
N ILE A 149 -2.66 18.29 -2.98
CA ILE A 149 -1.90 17.82 -4.15
C ILE A 149 -2.85 17.34 -5.28
N ARG A 150 -4.05 16.85 -4.94
CA ARG A 150 -5.08 16.53 -5.95
C ARG A 150 -5.65 17.81 -6.57
N ALA A 151 -5.96 18.82 -5.76
CA ALA A 151 -6.55 20.08 -6.23
C ALA A 151 -5.59 20.93 -7.08
N GLY A 152 -4.29 20.91 -6.81
CA GLY A 152 -3.28 21.71 -7.52
C GLY A 152 -2.79 21.17 -8.86
N ARG A 153 -3.42 20.12 -9.41
CA ARG A 153 -3.04 19.51 -10.71
C ARG A 153 -4.02 19.80 -11.85
N HIS A 154 -4.74 20.92 -11.75
CA HIS A 154 -5.64 21.44 -12.78
C HIS A 154 -5.02 22.62 -13.52
#